data_AF-A0A7X7L1G9-F1
#
_entry.id   AF-A0A7X7L1G9-F1
#
_cell.length_a   1.000
_cell.length_b   1.000
_cell.length_c   1.000
_cell.angle_alpha   90.00
_cell.angle_beta   90.00
_cell.angle_gamma   90.00
#
_symmetry.space_group_name_H-M   'P 1'
#
loop_
_entity.id
_entity.type
_entity.pdbx_description
1 polymer ?
#
loop_
_entity_poly.entity_id
_entity_poly.type
_entity_poly.pdbx_seq_one_letter_code
_entity_poly.pdbx_strand_id
1 'polypeptide(L)'
;RMIDEATRLTRSNQWLGTYEYMAPEAFVGRSGADHRADIYSFGIVAFQMLHGRLPFLACEPLILAEMHRKYPLPPFASTIPMWLITLLQACTKKKPSHRVQSMTEVKGVLAEGLTQFNR
;
A
#
# COMPACT_ATOMS: atom_id res chain seq x y z
N ARG A 1 18.47 34.88 -21.75
CA ARG A 1 18.73 33.51 -22.24
C ARG A 1 18.06 32.57 -21.24
N MET A 2 16.80 32.23 -21.51
CA MET A 2 15.99 31.39 -20.62
C MET A 2 16.52 29.96 -20.75
N ILE A 3 16.94 29.39 -19.62
CA ILE A 3 17.34 28.00 -19.51
C ILE A 3 16.06 27.18 -19.39
N ASP A 4 15.83 26.32 -20.39
CA ASP A 4 14.72 25.37 -20.48
C ASP A 4 14.60 24.52 -19.21
N GLU A 5 13.63 24.88 -18.37
CA GLU A 5 13.19 24.09 -17.22
C GLU A 5 12.40 22.83 -17.65
N ALA A 6 11.99 22.78 -18.93
CA ALA A 6 11.18 21.71 -19.51
C ALA A 6 11.96 20.40 -19.78
N THR A 7 13.30 20.42 -19.89
CA THR A 7 14.06 19.21 -20.27
C THR A 7 14.36 18.27 -19.10
N ARG A 8 14.11 18.67 -17.84
CA ARG A 8 14.24 17.80 -16.66
C ARG A 8 12.97 17.04 -16.28
N LEU A 9 11.86 17.27 -16.98
CA LEU A 9 10.53 16.74 -16.61
C LEU A 9 10.12 15.43 -17.31
N THR A 10 10.90 14.89 -18.25
CA THR A 10 10.44 13.76 -19.09
C THR A 10 11.42 12.59 -19.17
N ARG A 11 11.89 12.12 -18.00
CA ARG A 11 12.41 10.75 -17.83
C ARG A 11 11.72 9.97 -16.70
N SER A 12 10.69 10.56 -16.07
CA SER A 12 10.06 10.07 -14.84
C SER A 12 8.66 9.47 -15.04
N ASN A 13 8.13 9.40 -16.26
CA ASN A 13 6.69 9.17 -16.49
C ASN A 13 6.26 7.73 -16.82
N GLN A 14 7.14 6.73 -16.80
CA GLN A 14 6.71 5.31 -16.94
C GLN A 14 6.62 4.56 -15.60
N TRP A 15 7.13 5.13 -14.52
CA TRP A 15 7.18 4.51 -13.19
C TRP A 15 6.13 5.08 -12.23
N LEU A 16 5.39 6.10 -12.66
CA LEU A 16 4.40 6.81 -11.86
C LEU A 16 3.14 5.94 -11.71
N GLY A 17 2.82 5.51 -10.48
CA GLY A 17 1.46 5.12 -10.12
C GLY A 17 1.17 3.63 -9.91
N THR A 18 2.15 2.73 -10.02
CA THR A 18 1.95 1.30 -9.66
C THR A 18 2.91 0.83 -8.56
N TYR A 19 4.16 1.32 -8.55
CA TYR A 19 5.19 0.86 -7.60
C TYR A 19 4.86 1.21 -6.15
N GLU A 20 4.20 2.34 -5.94
CA GLU A 20 3.82 2.85 -4.63
C GLU A 20 2.79 1.97 -3.91
N TYR A 21 2.10 1.10 -4.65
CA TYR A 21 1.08 0.20 -4.12
C TYR A 21 1.52 -1.26 -4.15
N MET A 22 2.63 -1.59 -4.84
CA MET A 22 3.03 -2.95 -5.09
C MET A 22 3.44 -3.70 -3.82
N ALA A 23 3.04 -4.97 -3.78
CA ALA A 23 3.49 -5.90 -2.75
C ALA A 23 5.01 -6.17 -2.88
N PRO A 24 5.73 -6.40 -1.77
CA PRO A 24 7.19 -6.57 -1.79
C PRO A 24 7.68 -7.65 -2.76
N GLU A 25 6.93 -8.76 -2.89
CA GLU A 25 7.24 -9.87 -3.78
C GLU A 25 7.12 -9.51 -5.27
N ALA A 26 6.27 -8.55 -5.63
CA ALA A 26 6.05 -8.14 -7.02
C ALA A 26 7.28 -7.44 -7.63
N PHE A 27 8.16 -6.88 -6.80
CA PHE A 27 9.41 -6.26 -7.24
C PHE A 27 10.48 -7.28 -7.67
N VAL A 28 10.37 -8.55 -7.25
CA VAL A 28 11.33 -9.62 -7.57
C VAL A 28 10.97 -10.31 -8.90
N GLY A 29 9.73 -10.16 -9.37
CA GLY A 29 9.23 -10.70 -10.64
C GLY A 29 7.77 -11.16 -10.55
N ARG A 30 7.08 -11.23 -11.69
CA ARG A 30 5.64 -11.58 -11.76
C ARG A 30 5.31 -12.99 -11.27
N SER A 31 6.24 -13.93 -11.34
CA SER A 31 6.00 -15.35 -11.01
C SER A 31 5.79 -15.62 -9.52
N GLY A 32 6.07 -14.65 -8.64
CA GLY A 32 5.93 -14.80 -7.18
C GLY A 32 4.72 -14.11 -6.56
N ALA A 33 3.96 -13.33 -7.34
CA ALA A 33 2.78 -12.60 -6.87
C ALA A 33 1.50 -13.40 -7.18
N ASP A 34 0.77 -13.79 -6.14
CA ASP A 34 -0.58 -14.35 -6.24
C ASP A 34 -1.64 -13.28 -5.86
N HIS A 35 -2.90 -13.69 -5.71
CA HIS A 35 -4.02 -12.79 -5.36
C HIS A 35 -3.80 -12.02 -4.05
N ARG A 36 -2.88 -12.44 -3.18
CA ARG A 36 -2.56 -11.73 -1.94
C ARG A 36 -1.73 -10.47 -2.19
N ALA A 37 -1.17 -10.29 -3.38
CA ALA A 37 -0.55 -9.03 -3.79
C ALA A 37 -1.61 -7.91 -3.90
N ASP A 38 -2.82 -8.23 -4.37
CA ASP A 38 -3.93 -7.28 -4.41
C ASP A 38 -4.41 -6.90 -3.00
N ILE A 39 -4.36 -7.84 -2.04
CA ILE A 39 -4.68 -7.59 -0.62
C ILE A 39 -3.70 -6.58 -0.02
N TYR A 40 -2.41 -6.71 -0.32
CA TYR A 40 -1.42 -5.73 0.10
C TYR A 40 -1.68 -4.36 -0.53
N SER A 41 -1.90 -4.33 -1.84
CA SER A 41 -2.15 -3.10 -2.60
C SER A 41 -3.38 -2.36 -2.08
N PHE A 42 -4.46 -3.10 -1.79
CA PHE A 42 -5.65 -2.56 -1.12
C PHE A 42 -5.30 -1.91 0.22
N GLY A 43 -4.48 -2.56 1.05
CA GLY A 43 -4.04 -2.01 2.33
C GLY A 43 -3.29 -0.67 2.18
N ILE A 44 -2.46 -0.54 1.13
CA ILE A 44 -1.76 0.72 0.83
C ILE A 44 -2.71 1.81 0.34
N VAL A 45 -3.64 1.48 -0.56
CA VAL A 45 -4.67 2.41 -1.05
C VAL A 45 -5.54 2.90 0.11
N ALA A 46 -6.01 2.00 0.96
CA ALA A 46 -6.81 2.36 2.13
C ALA A 46 -6.03 3.26 3.10
N PHE A 47 -4.75 2.96 3.35
CA PHE A 47 -3.89 3.87 4.13
C PHE A 47 -3.84 5.27 3.51
N GLN A 48 -3.64 5.36 2.19
CA GLN A 48 -3.58 6.64 1.49
C GLN A 48 -4.91 7.40 1.56
N MET A 49 -6.04 6.72 1.40
CA MET A 49 -7.36 7.34 1.53
C MET A 49 -7.59 7.91 2.93
N LEU A 50 -7.13 7.21 3.97
CA LEU A 50 -7.29 7.65 5.36
C LEU A 50 -6.37 8.82 5.73
N HIS A 51 -5.20 8.95 5.09
CA HIS A 51 -4.18 9.94 5.48
C HIS A 51 -3.91 11.02 4.43
N GLY A 52 -4.48 10.91 3.22
CA GLY A 52 -4.19 11.78 2.08
C GLY A 52 -2.77 11.64 1.51
N ARG A 53 -1.98 10.66 1.99
CA ARG A 53 -0.57 10.44 1.59
C ARG A 53 -0.20 8.98 1.63
N LEU A 54 0.77 8.59 0.80
CA LEU A 54 1.31 7.23 0.79
C LEU A 54 2.09 6.92 2.08
N PRO A 55 2.12 5.65 2.51
CA PRO A 55 2.96 5.24 3.63
C PRO A 55 4.45 5.24 3.27
N PHE A 56 4.79 4.96 2.01
CA PHE A 56 6.15 4.91 1.49
C PHE A 56 6.21 5.67 0.16
N LEU A 57 7.27 6.45 -0.04
CA LEU A 57 7.48 7.21 -1.27
C LEU A 57 8.99 7.41 -1.45
N ALA A 58 9.50 7.07 -2.64
CA ALA A 58 10.89 7.32 -3.02
C ALA A 58 10.97 7.51 -4.54
N CYS A 59 11.91 8.34 -5.00
CA CYS A 59 12.14 8.55 -6.43
C CYS A 59 12.79 7.32 -7.08
N GLU A 60 13.58 6.56 -6.32
CA GLU A 60 14.25 5.36 -6.82
C GLU A 60 13.42 4.10 -6.52
N PRO A 61 13.05 3.30 -7.55
CA PRO A 61 12.25 2.10 -7.36
C PRO A 61 12.85 1.07 -6.40
N LEU A 62 14.18 0.92 -6.38
CA LEU A 62 14.86 -0.01 -5.48
C LEU A 62 14.71 0.41 -4.00
N ILE A 63 14.79 1.72 -3.74
CA ILE A 63 14.58 2.27 -2.40
C ILE A 63 13.12 2.06 -1.99
N LEU A 64 12.17 2.32 -2.88
CA LEU A 64 10.75 2.11 -2.62
C LEU A 64 10.42 0.63 -2.35
N ALA A 65 10.98 -0.29 -3.15
CA ALA A 65 10.86 -1.73 -2.94
C ALA A 65 11.36 -2.13 -1.56
N GLU A 66 12.51 -1.59 -1.16
CA GLU A 66 13.10 -1.86 0.14
C GLU A 66 12.24 -1.32 1.29
N MET A 67 11.63 -0.15 1.10
CA MET A 67 10.68 0.40 2.06
C MET A 67 9.47 -0.51 2.25
N HIS A 68 8.83 -0.95 1.16
CA HIS A 68 7.73 -1.89 1.23
C HIS A 68 8.16 -3.22 1.87
N ARG A 69 9.40 -3.67 1.67
CA ARG A 69 9.90 -4.92 2.26
C ARG A 69 10.21 -4.83 3.76
N LYS A 70 10.76 -3.71 4.24
CA LYS A 70 11.31 -3.59 5.60
C LYS A 70 10.43 -2.81 6.57
N TYR A 71 9.88 -1.68 6.15
CA TYR A 71 9.30 -0.75 7.10
C TYR A 71 7.84 -1.09 7.42
N PRO A 72 7.41 -0.96 8.69
CA PRO A 72 6.00 -1.01 9.03
C PRO A 72 5.27 0.19 8.43
N LEU A 73 3.93 0.12 8.38
CA LEU A 73 3.15 1.32 8.09
C LEU A 73 3.43 2.40 9.15
N PRO A 74 3.42 3.69 8.76
CA PRO A 74 3.43 4.78 9.73
C PRO A 74 2.26 4.67 10.72
N PRO A 75 2.35 5.31 11.90
CA PRO A 75 1.25 5.34 12.86
C PRO A 75 -0.03 5.90 12.23
N PHE A 76 -1.15 5.27 12.58
CA PHE A 76 -2.49 5.72 12.19
C PHE A 76 -2.95 6.87 13.09
N ALA A 77 -3.78 7.78 12.56
CA ALA A 77 -4.43 8.80 13.37
C ALA A 77 -5.33 8.16 14.44
N SER A 78 -5.41 8.78 15.63
CA SER A 78 -6.23 8.28 16.75
C SER A 78 -7.73 8.25 16.46
N THR A 79 -8.17 8.97 15.43
CA THR A 79 -9.54 8.98 14.94
C THR A 79 -9.91 7.71 14.14
N ILE A 80 -8.93 6.91 13.74
CA ILE A 80 -9.17 5.67 12.99
C ILE A 80 -9.51 4.53 13.97
N PRO A 81 -10.64 3.83 13.80
CA PRO A 81 -11.01 2.73 14.68
C PRO A 81 -9.96 1.60 14.70
N MET A 82 -9.71 1.06 15.90
CA MET A 82 -8.69 0.01 16.10
C MET A 82 -8.91 -1.23 15.24
N TRP A 83 -10.17 -1.60 15.00
CA TRP A 83 -10.53 -2.74 14.14
C TRP A 83 -10.04 -2.54 12.70
N LEU A 84 -10.13 -1.31 12.17
CA LEU A 84 -9.68 -0.98 10.82
C LEU A 84 -8.15 -0.94 10.75
N ILE A 85 -7.50 -0.38 11.77
CA ILE A 85 -6.03 -0.40 11.90
C ILE A 85 -5.52 -1.86 11.85
N THR A 86 -6.16 -2.73 12.63
CA THR A 86 -5.81 -4.16 12.71
C THR A 86 -5.95 -4.85 11.35
N LEU A 87 -7.06 -4.61 10.65
CA LEU A 87 -7.29 -5.15 9.31
C LEU A 87 -6.21 -4.67 8.32
N LEU A 88 -5.93 -3.36 8.27
CA LEU A 88 -4.95 -2.81 7.33
C LEU A 88 -3.53 -3.28 7.62
N GLN A 89 -3.16 -3.45 8.89
CA GLN A 89 -1.89 -4.06 9.28
C GLN A 89 -1.81 -5.55 8.90
N ALA A 90 -2.92 -6.28 8.93
CA ALA A 90 -2.98 -7.67 8.47
C ALA A 90 -2.86 -7.75 6.94
N CYS A 91 -3.57 -6.89 6.19
CA CYS A 91 -3.45 -6.82 4.73
C CYS A 91 -2.02 -6.50 4.27
N THR A 92 -1.30 -5.65 5.00
CA THR A 92 0.04 -5.15 4.62
C THR A 92 1.21 -5.92 5.24
N LYS A 93 0.98 -7.14 5.77
CA LYS A 93 2.08 -8.01 6.24
C LYS A 93 3.04 -8.32 5.09
N LYS A 94 4.34 -8.31 5.39
CA LYS A 94 5.37 -8.41 4.35
C LYS A 94 5.38 -9.76 3.66
N LYS A 95 5.26 -10.84 4.44
CA LYS A 95 5.12 -12.21 3.92
C LYS A 95 3.66 -12.46 3.51
N PRO A 96 3.38 -12.91 2.26
CA PRO A 96 2.01 -13.20 1.81
C PRO A 96 1.25 -14.20 2.70
N SER A 97 1.95 -15.21 3.22
CA SER A 97 1.37 -16.22 4.13
C SER A 97 0.91 -15.67 5.47
N HIS A 98 1.36 -14.47 5.86
CA HIS A 98 0.95 -13.84 7.11
C HIS A 98 -0.16 -12.80 6.91
N ARG A 99 -0.57 -12.54 5.66
CA ARG A 99 -1.65 -11.60 5.36
C ARG A 99 -3.02 -12.21 5.69
N VAL A 100 -4.06 -11.39 5.59
CA VAL A 100 -5.41 -11.90 5.30
C VAL A 100 -5.34 -12.74 4.02
N GLN A 101 -5.98 -13.91 3.99
CA GLN A 101 -5.75 -14.88 2.90
C GLN A 101 -6.71 -14.71 1.73
N SER A 102 -7.79 -13.92 1.87
CA SER A 102 -8.72 -13.63 0.76
C SER A 102 -9.37 -12.25 0.87
N MET A 103 -9.75 -11.67 -0.27
CA MET A 103 -10.57 -10.44 -0.29
C MET A 103 -11.97 -10.67 0.29
N THR A 104 -12.48 -11.91 0.26
CA THR A 104 -13.74 -12.26 0.92
C THR A 104 -13.65 -12.06 2.43
N GLU A 105 -12.54 -12.44 3.04
CA GLU A 105 -12.27 -12.21 4.46
C GLU A 105 -12.15 -10.71 4.77
N VAL A 106 -11.40 -9.96 3.94
CA VAL A 106 -11.33 -8.48 4.05
C VAL A 106 -12.72 -7.85 4.02
N LYS A 107 -13.56 -8.25 3.05
CA LYS A 107 -14.94 -7.77 2.93
C LYS A 107 -15.77 -8.09 4.17
N GLY A 108 -15.64 -9.29 4.72
CA GLY A 108 -16.34 -9.71 5.95
C GLY A 108 -16.00 -8.80 7.13
N VAL A 109 -14.71 -8.61 7.40
CA VAL A 109 -14.25 -7.75 8.51
C VAL A 109 -14.69 -6.29 8.32
N LEU A 110 -14.66 -5.77 7.08
CA LEU A 110 -15.16 -4.42 6.78
C LEU A 110 -16.67 -4.30 7.07
N ALA A 111 -17.48 -5.27 6.63
CA ALA A 111 -18.92 -5.24 6.82
C ALA A 111 -19.30 -5.30 8.31
N GLU A 112 -18.64 -6.16 9.08
CA GLU A 112 -18.84 -6.27 10.52
C GLU A 112 -18.41 -5.00 11.25
N GLY A 113 -17.20 -4.50 10.95
CA GLY A 113 -16.65 -3.29 11.57
C GLY A 113 -17.49 -2.04 11.30
N LEU A 114 -17.98 -1.87 10.07
CA LEU A 114 -18.86 -0.76 9.71
C LEU A 114 -20.23 -0.86 10.40
N THR A 115 -20.77 -2.06 10.54
CA THR A 115 -22.06 -2.27 11.24
C THR A 115 -21.95 -1.91 12.72
N GLN A 116 -20.81 -2.20 13.35
CA GLN A 116 -20.58 -1.85 14.76
C GLN A 116 -20.25 -0.37 14.94
N PHE A 117 -19.52 0.23 14.00
CA PHE A 117 -19.12 1.64 14.06
C PHE A 117 -20.27 2.62 13.79
N ASN A 118 -21.24 2.24 12.96
CA ASN A 118 -22.39 3.08 12.62
C ASN A 118 -23.57 2.96 13.60
N ARG A 119 -23.42 2.17 14.68
CA ARG A 119 -24.37 2.12 15.80
C ARG A 119 -23.95 3.08 16.89
#